data_AF-R7UTC5-F1
#
_entry.id   AF-R7UTC5-F1
#
_cell.length_a   1.000
_cell.length_b   1.000
_cell.length_c   1.000
_cell.angle_alpha   90.00
_cell.angle_beta   90.00
_cell.angle_gamma   90.00
#
_symmetry.space_group_name_H-M   'P 1'
#
loop_
_entity.id
_entity.type
_entity.pdbx_description
1 polymer ?
#
loop_
_entity_poly.entity_id
_entity_poly.type
_entity_poly.pdbx_seq_one_letter_code
_entity_poly.pdbx_strand_id
1 'polypeptide(L)'
;MLRATGIILALAIQASLTLALSSGPPSSACGNRTPSHGVPPQTSEPPYEFDLHYHDDHFDVAIIADSGAFLGFMMQAVDSNGNLVGRFEPKDSKSKLMNCDNQGDSISHSSSEAKDTVYTAFYLPDGVSADGIVIKATVVQNYATFWTNMESIDLGDLRAARARDCFHLPRGNQRILRGQKANVQLANTGGQKFAENKEPES
;
A
#
# COMPACT_ATOMS: atom_id res chain seq x y z
N MET A 1 50.45 -26.09 -16.51
CA MET A 1 49.51 -26.07 -15.37
C MET A 1 49.03 -24.65 -14.97
N LEU A 2 49.51 -23.55 -15.58
CA LEU A 2 49.08 -22.17 -15.25
C LEU A 2 47.83 -21.67 -15.99
N ARG A 3 47.26 -22.42 -16.93
CA ARG A 3 46.10 -21.98 -17.73
C ARG A 3 44.74 -22.32 -17.13
N ALA A 4 44.68 -23.36 -16.28
CA ALA A 4 43.43 -23.81 -15.67
C ALA A 4 43.06 -22.98 -14.42
N THR A 5 44.04 -22.45 -13.70
CA THR A 5 43.83 -21.63 -12.50
C THR A 5 43.23 -20.25 -12.81
N GLY A 6 43.56 -19.65 -13.96
CA GLY A 6 42.98 -18.36 -14.38
C GLY A 6 41.51 -18.45 -14.80
N ILE A 7 41.09 -19.59 -15.37
CA ILE A 7 39.70 -19.81 -15.80
C ILE A 7 38.78 -20.03 -14.59
N ILE A 8 39.26 -20.74 -13.55
CA ILE A 8 38.50 -20.96 -12.32
C ILE A 8 38.32 -19.65 -11.53
N LEU A 9 39.33 -18.77 -11.52
CA LEU A 9 39.22 -17.46 -10.86
C LEU A 9 38.27 -16.50 -11.60
N ALA A 10 38.19 -16.58 -12.93
CA ALA A 10 37.25 -15.78 -13.73
C ALA A 10 35.78 -16.23 -13.55
N LEU A 11 35.51 -17.54 -13.42
CA LEU A 11 34.16 -18.05 -13.13
C LEU A 11 33.70 -17.69 -11.70
N ALA A 12 34.61 -17.65 -10.73
CA ALA A 12 34.28 -17.25 -9.35
C ALA A 12 33.89 -15.77 -9.23
N ILE A 13 34.45 -14.90 -10.10
CA ILE A 13 34.12 -13.46 -10.11
C ILE A 13 32.76 -13.19 -10.79
N GLN A 14 32.33 -14.05 -11.72
CA GLN A 14 30.99 -13.96 -12.33
C GLN A 14 29.87 -14.54 -11.44
N ALA A 15 30.19 -15.47 -10.53
CA ALA A 15 29.23 -16.00 -9.57
C ALA A 15 28.77 -14.95 -8.53
N SER A 16 29.56 -13.90 -8.31
CA SER A 16 29.26 -12.82 -7.37
C SER A 16 28.10 -11.90 -7.81
N LEU A 17 27.58 -12.03 -9.04
CA LEU A 17 26.39 -11.31 -9.49
C LEU A 17 25.07 -12.02 -9.19
N THR A 18 25.12 -13.23 -8.62
CA THR A 18 23.92 -14.04 -8.30
C THR A 18 23.57 -14.04 -6.82
N LEU A 19 23.96 -12.98 -6.09
CA LEU A 19 23.18 -12.53 -4.94
C LEU A 19 21.84 -11.96 -5.44
N ALA A 20 21.09 -12.76 -6.20
CA ALA A 20 19.66 -12.59 -6.33
C ALA A 20 19.16 -12.62 -4.90
N LEU A 21 18.78 -11.45 -4.39
CA LEU A 21 18.41 -11.28 -2.99
C LEU A 21 17.13 -12.08 -2.76
N SER A 22 17.29 -13.36 -2.49
CA SER A 22 16.18 -14.28 -2.24
C SER A 22 15.29 -13.72 -1.13
N SER A 23 15.87 -12.93 -0.24
CA SER A 23 15.21 -12.30 0.88
C SER A 23 14.73 -10.85 0.64
N GLY A 24 14.56 -10.32 -0.56
CA GLY A 24 14.10 -8.92 -0.76
C GLY A 24 15.18 -7.89 -1.12
N PRO A 25 14.82 -6.73 -1.69
CA PRO A 25 15.77 -5.72 -2.17
C PRO A 25 16.64 -5.11 -1.05
N PRO A 26 17.80 -4.52 -1.38
CA PRO A 26 18.62 -3.81 -0.42
C PRO A 26 18.06 -2.40 -0.16
N SER A 27 18.45 -1.75 0.95
CA SER A 27 18.02 -0.38 1.28
C SER A 27 18.36 0.67 0.22
N SER A 28 19.38 0.42 -0.62
CA SER A 28 19.67 1.29 -1.76
C SER A 28 18.55 1.36 -2.80
N ALA A 29 17.60 0.43 -2.79
CA ALA A 29 16.41 0.48 -3.65
C ALA A 29 15.35 1.49 -3.17
N CYS A 30 15.44 2.02 -1.95
CA CYS A 30 14.44 2.91 -1.36
C CYS A 30 14.11 4.14 -2.22
N GLY A 31 15.13 4.77 -2.80
CA GLY A 31 14.96 6.05 -3.49
C GLY A 31 14.23 5.93 -4.84
N ASN A 32 14.56 4.90 -5.62
CA ASN A 32 14.04 4.75 -6.99
C ASN A 32 13.18 3.50 -7.20
N ARG A 33 13.00 2.67 -6.16
CA ARG A 33 12.31 1.36 -6.21
C ARG A 33 12.84 0.43 -7.31
N THR A 34 14.04 0.68 -7.83
CA THR A 34 14.54 0.01 -9.03
C THR A 34 15.42 -1.19 -8.64
N PRO A 35 15.16 -2.39 -9.18
CA PRO A 35 16.02 -3.55 -8.98
C PRO A 35 17.42 -3.30 -9.56
N SER A 36 18.46 -3.74 -8.86
CA SER A 36 19.85 -3.65 -9.35
C SER A 36 20.19 -4.79 -10.32
N HIS A 37 19.37 -4.98 -11.36
CA HIS A 37 19.54 -6.04 -12.36
C HIS A 37 20.37 -5.61 -13.58
N GLY A 38 20.73 -4.33 -13.69
CA GLY A 38 21.54 -3.80 -14.79
C GLY A 38 20.80 -3.76 -16.14
N VAL A 39 19.48 -3.96 -16.13
CA VAL A 39 18.59 -3.91 -17.29
C VAL A 39 17.46 -2.92 -17.00
N PRO A 40 16.91 -2.22 -18.01
CA PRO A 40 15.83 -1.27 -17.80
C PRO A 40 14.49 -1.97 -17.48
N PRO A 41 13.56 -1.28 -16.80
CA PRO A 41 12.20 -1.77 -16.61
C PRO A 41 11.47 -1.95 -17.94
N GLN A 42 10.47 -2.82 -17.93
CA GLN A 42 9.53 -2.98 -19.05
C GLN A 42 8.70 -1.70 -19.22
N THR A 43 8.38 -1.38 -20.47
CA THR A 43 7.53 -0.23 -20.85
C THR A 43 6.11 -0.64 -21.25
N SER A 44 5.86 -1.94 -21.37
CA SER A 44 4.51 -2.46 -21.59
C SER A 44 3.67 -2.34 -20.31
N GLU A 45 2.36 -2.48 -20.43
CA GLU A 45 1.48 -2.63 -19.27
C GLU A 45 1.93 -3.84 -18.43
N PRO A 46 2.05 -3.72 -17.10
CA PRO A 46 2.29 -4.86 -16.22
C PRO A 46 1.09 -5.82 -16.24
N PRO A 47 1.31 -7.15 -16.21
CA PRO A 47 0.24 -8.13 -16.03
C PRO A 47 -0.13 -8.30 -14.55
N TYR A 48 -0.16 -7.19 -13.81
CA TYR A 48 -0.31 -7.12 -12.36
C TYR A 48 -1.17 -5.92 -12.01
N GLU A 49 -2.06 -6.07 -11.03
CA GLU A 49 -2.94 -5.01 -10.58
C GLU A 49 -2.90 -4.85 -9.06
N PHE A 50 -3.29 -3.66 -8.59
CA PHE A 50 -3.58 -3.43 -7.19
C PHE A 50 -5.03 -3.76 -6.90
N ASP A 51 -5.25 -4.55 -5.85
CA ASP A 51 -6.56 -4.69 -5.23
C ASP A 51 -6.55 -3.98 -3.87
N LEU A 52 -7.40 -2.97 -3.74
CA LEU A 52 -7.44 -2.07 -2.59
C LEU A 52 -8.80 -2.05 -1.92
N HIS A 53 -8.80 -2.22 -0.59
CA HIS A 53 -10.00 -2.10 0.22
C HIS A 53 -9.75 -1.21 1.43
N TYR A 54 -10.58 -0.18 1.59
CA TYR A 54 -10.54 0.67 2.79
C TYR A 54 -11.40 0.08 3.92
N HIS A 55 -10.78 0.01 5.10
CA HIS A 55 -11.40 -0.26 6.40
C HIS A 55 -11.23 0.97 7.30
N ASP A 56 -12.03 1.09 8.36
CA ASP A 56 -12.09 2.32 9.16
C ASP A 56 -10.70 2.85 9.60
N ASP A 57 -9.77 1.96 9.95
CA ASP A 57 -8.43 2.25 10.46
C ASP A 57 -7.26 1.94 9.49
N HIS A 58 -7.50 1.22 8.39
CA HIS A 58 -6.43 0.80 7.47
C HIS A 58 -6.90 0.54 6.04
N PHE A 59 -5.94 0.40 5.14
CA PHE A 59 -6.15 -0.06 3.78
C PHE A 59 -5.59 -1.47 3.63
N ASP A 60 -6.41 -2.39 3.13
CA ASP A 60 -5.90 -3.62 2.55
C ASP A 60 -5.33 -3.33 1.18
N VAL A 61 -4.10 -3.77 0.99
CA VAL A 61 -3.33 -3.58 -0.23
C VAL A 61 -2.83 -4.94 -0.69
N ALA A 62 -3.27 -5.36 -1.87
CA ALA A 62 -2.78 -6.55 -2.54
C ALA A 62 -2.21 -6.22 -3.92
N ILE A 63 -1.21 -6.99 -4.33
CA ILE A 63 -0.78 -7.08 -5.73
C ILE A 63 -1.23 -8.45 -6.23
N ILE A 64 -2.03 -8.46 -7.30
CA ILE A 64 -2.59 -9.66 -7.91
C ILE A 64 -1.99 -9.80 -9.32
N ALA A 65 -1.62 -11.02 -9.69
CA ALA A 65 -1.19 -11.35 -11.05
C ALA A 65 -2.38 -11.72 -11.93
N ASP A 66 -2.57 -10.98 -13.01
CA ASP A 66 -3.53 -11.33 -14.07
C ASP A 66 -3.01 -12.49 -14.91
N SER A 67 -1.70 -12.48 -15.16
CA SER A 67 -1.01 -13.57 -15.83
C SER A 67 0.47 -13.63 -15.44
N GLY A 68 0.95 -14.85 -15.18
CA GLY A 68 2.35 -15.11 -14.87
C GLY A 68 2.75 -14.63 -13.47
N ALA A 69 3.11 -15.58 -12.60
CA ALA A 69 3.59 -15.29 -11.26
C ALA A 69 4.77 -14.30 -11.23
N PHE A 70 4.88 -13.56 -10.13
CA PHE A 70 6.03 -12.70 -9.84
C PHE A 70 6.90 -13.30 -8.74
N LEU A 71 8.21 -13.06 -8.81
CA LEU A 71 9.19 -13.56 -7.85
C LEU A 71 9.46 -12.54 -6.73
N GLY A 72 9.35 -11.26 -7.05
CA GLY A 72 9.65 -10.19 -6.09
C GLY A 72 8.76 -8.98 -6.26
N PHE A 73 8.63 -8.22 -5.18
CA PHE A 73 8.01 -6.91 -5.18
C PHE A 73 8.64 -5.99 -4.13
N MET A 74 8.37 -4.70 -4.26
CA MET A 74 8.58 -3.67 -3.25
C MET A 74 7.45 -2.64 -3.36
N MET A 75 6.82 -2.29 -2.23
CA MET A 75 5.77 -1.27 -2.14
C MET A 75 6.16 -0.16 -1.17
N GLN A 76 5.71 1.06 -1.49
CA GLN A 76 5.81 2.27 -0.68
C GLN A 76 4.54 3.09 -0.86
N ALA A 77 4.06 3.75 0.20
CA ALA A 77 3.03 4.77 0.06
C ALA A 77 3.70 6.15 -0.02
N VAL A 78 3.29 6.96 -0.99
CA VAL A 78 3.86 8.30 -1.19
C VAL A 78 2.78 9.37 -1.23
N ASP A 79 3.09 10.53 -0.66
CA ASP A 79 2.26 11.73 -0.81
C ASP A 79 2.48 12.41 -2.18
N SER A 80 1.77 13.52 -2.41
CA SER A 80 1.85 14.32 -3.64
C SER A 80 3.21 14.98 -3.87
N ASN A 81 4.06 15.07 -2.84
CA ASN A 81 5.43 15.58 -2.94
C ASN A 81 6.45 14.45 -3.14
N GLY A 82 6.01 13.18 -3.09
CA GLY A 82 6.86 12.00 -3.20
C GLY A 82 7.48 11.54 -1.88
N ASN A 83 7.06 12.08 -0.73
CA ASN A 83 7.55 11.64 0.58
C ASN A 83 6.89 10.33 1.00
N LEU A 84 7.64 9.46 1.67
CA LEU A 84 7.09 8.24 2.25
C LEU A 84 6.15 8.56 3.42
N VAL A 85 5.01 7.87 3.46
CA VAL A 85 3.97 8.07 4.47
C VAL A 85 3.47 6.75 5.03
N GLY A 86 3.10 6.75 6.31
CA GLY A 86 2.46 5.61 6.96
C GLY A 86 3.36 4.41 7.21
N ARG A 87 2.73 3.28 7.51
CA ARG A 87 3.39 2.01 7.80
C ARG A 87 2.62 0.86 7.19
N PHE A 88 3.35 -0.16 6.73
CA PHE A 88 2.79 -1.43 6.30
C PHE A 88 2.75 -2.43 7.44
N GLU A 89 1.95 -3.47 7.23
CA GLU A 89 1.90 -4.68 8.04
C GLU A 89 1.70 -5.90 7.12
N PRO A 90 2.62 -6.89 7.11
CA PRO A 90 2.44 -8.10 6.32
C PRO A 90 1.20 -8.88 6.77
N LYS A 91 0.34 -9.29 5.83
CA LYS A 91 -0.77 -10.22 6.11
C LYS A 91 -0.48 -11.66 5.67
N ASP A 92 0.67 -11.88 5.04
CA ASP A 92 1.15 -13.19 4.62
C ASP A 92 2.64 -13.39 4.91
N SER A 93 3.10 -14.65 4.77
CA SER A 93 4.50 -15.01 4.93
C SER A 93 5.38 -14.66 3.73
N LYS A 94 4.78 -14.18 2.62
CA LYS A 94 5.46 -13.86 1.36
C LYS A 94 6.04 -12.44 1.38
N SER A 95 5.66 -11.67 2.41
CA SER A 95 5.94 -10.25 2.57
C SER A 95 6.73 -10.01 3.86
N LYS A 96 7.60 -9.01 3.84
CA LYS A 96 8.35 -8.56 5.02
C LYS A 96 8.52 -7.04 5.00
N LEU A 97 8.57 -6.46 6.19
CA LEU A 97 8.82 -5.04 6.36
C LEU A 97 10.24 -4.65 5.91
N MET A 98 10.33 -3.43 5.43
CA MET A 98 11.56 -2.74 5.05
C MET A 98 11.49 -1.31 5.59
N ASN A 99 12.63 -0.78 6.00
CA ASN A 99 12.73 0.57 6.54
C ASN A 99 13.53 1.41 5.55
N CYS A 100 12.88 2.38 4.93
CA CYS A 100 13.54 3.33 4.04
C CYS A 100 13.86 4.64 4.76
N ASP A 101 12.83 5.40 5.12
CA ASP A 101 12.93 6.62 5.91
C ASP A 101 12.53 6.36 7.37
N ASN A 102 11.49 5.55 7.58
CA ASN A 102 10.90 5.22 8.87
C ASN A 102 10.69 3.71 9.03
N GLN A 103 10.35 3.29 10.26
CA GLN A 103 10.08 1.88 10.54
C GLN A 103 8.82 1.41 9.80
N GLY A 104 8.98 0.39 8.96
CA GLY A 104 7.89 -0.27 8.25
C GLY A 104 7.20 0.60 7.18
N ASP A 105 7.81 1.69 6.75
CA ASP A 105 7.29 2.57 5.70
C ASP A 105 7.31 1.94 4.29
N SER A 106 7.97 0.80 4.17
CA SER A 106 8.12 0.03 2.95
C SER A 106 7.90 -1.45 3.23
N ILE A 107 7.48 -2.20 2.23
CA ILE A 107 7.28 -3.65 2.33
C ILE A 107 7.77 -4.33 1.06
N SER A 108 8.33 -5.52 1.19
CA SER A 108 8.94 -6.24 0.08
C SER A 108 8.75 -7.75 0.23
N HIS A 109 9.13 -8.50 -0.81
CA HIS A 109 9.11 -9.96 -0.76
C HIS A 109 10.06 -10.54 0.30
N SER A 110 9.63 -11.62 0.95
CA SER A 110 10.41 -12.37 1.94
C SER A 110 11.25 -13.50 1.33
N SER A 111 10.80 -14.05 0.20
CA SER A 111 11.44 -15.13 -0.57
C SER A 111 11.36 -14.82 -2.06
N SER A 112 12.20 -15.45 -2.88
CA SER A 112 12.12 -15.40 -4.35
C SER A 112 11.19 -16.48 -4.94
N GLU A 113 10.34 -17.09 -4.11
CA GLU A 113 9.35 -18.08 -4.58
C GLU A 113 8.31 -17.41 -5.47
N ALA A 114 7.74 -18.16 -6.41
CA ALA A 114 6.70 -17.66 -7.29
C ALA A 114 5.42 -17.31 -6.50
N LYS A 115 4.82 -16.17 -6.82
CA LYS A 115 3.61 -15.64 -6.16
C LYS A 115 2.64 -15.17 -7.22
N ASP A 116 1.37 -15.53 -7.05
CA ASP A 116 0.28 -14.94 -7.83
C ASP A 116 -0.39 -13.78 -7.09
N THR A 117 -0.22 -13.73 -5.76
CA THR A 117 -0.81 -12.70 -4.92
C THR A 117 0.00 -12.49 -3.64
N VAL A 118 0.05 -11.24 -3.19
CA VAL A 118 0.53 -10.84 -1.85
C VAL A 118 -0.48 -9.94 -1.18
N TYR A 119 -0.61 -10.06 0.15
CA TYR A 119 -1.55 -9.30 0.96
C TYR A 119 -0.84 -8.53 2.08
N THR A 120 -1.19 -7.25 2.21
CA THR A 120 -0.63 -6.35 3.22
C THR A 120 -1.71 -5.42 3.75
N ALA A 121 -1.55 -4.94 4.98
CA ALA A 121 -2.26 -3.76 5.47
C ALA A 121 -1.35 -2.54 5.36
N PHE A 122 -1.96 -1.37 5.15
CA PHE A 122 -1.32 -0.07 5.18
C PHE A 122 -2.09 0.85 6.14
N TYR A 123 -1.34 1.49 7.05
CA TYR A 123 -1.87 2.39 8.06
C TYR A 123 -1.33 3.80 7.83
N LEU A 124 -2.23 4.78 7.81
CA LEU A 124 -1.85 6.19 7.82
C LEU A 124 -1.40 6.62 9.22
N PRO A 125 -0.47 7.58 9.33
CA PRO A 125 -0.17 8.20 10.61
C PRO A 125 -1.38 8.99 11.14
N ASP A 126 -1.48 9.14 12.46
CA ASP A 126 -2.56 9.89 13.09
C ASP A 126 -2.63 11.34 12.57
N GLY A 127 -3.84 11.75 12.17
CA GLY A 127 -4.10 13.10 11.68
C GLY A 127 -3.68 13.38 10.23
N VAL A 128 -3.13 12.38 9.51
CA VAL A 128 -2.79 12.52 8.09
C VAL A 128 -3.99 12.18 7.22
N SER A 129 -4.29 13.03 6.22
CA SER A 129 -5.32 12.74 5.21
C SER A 129 -4.83 11.67 4.23
N ALA A 130 -5.76 10.88 3.71
CA ALA A 130 -5.49 9.93 2.64
C ALA A 130 -5.38 10.62 1.26
N ASP A 131 -5.85 11.87 1.15
CA ASP A 131 -5.92 12.59 -0.12
C ASP A 131 -4.52 12.88 -0.68
N GLY A 132 -4.31 12.57 -1.95
CA GLY A 132 -3.03 12.72 -2.63
C GLY A 132 -2.02 11.63 -2.30
N ILE A 133 -2.42 10.57 -1.59
CA ILE A 133 -1.56 9.43 -1.27
C ILE A 133 -1.86 8.27 -2.23
N VAL A 134 -0.80 7.72 -2.82
CA VAL A 134 -0.86 6.52 -3.67
C VAL A 134 0.12 5.46 -3.18
N ILE A 135 -0.20 4.20 -3.41
CA ILE A 135 0.75 3.10 -3.25
C ILE A 135 1.54 2.94 -4.55
N LYS A 136 2.86 3.00 -4.47
CA LYS A 136 3.78 2.71 -5.58
C LYS A 136 4.41 1.35 -5.40
N ALA A 137 4.45 0.56 -6.47
CA ALA A 137 5.11 -0.73 -6.50
C ALA A 137 6.14 -0.87 -7.61
N THR A 138 7.08 -1.77 -7.35
CA THR A 138 7.85 -2.46 -8.37
C THR A 138 7.56 -3.95 -8.26
N VAL A 139 7.29 -4.59 -9.39
CA VAL A 139 7.00 -6.03 -9.47
C VAL A 139 7.98 -6.69 -10.42
N VAL A 140 8.61 -7.77 -9.95
CA VAL A 140 9.67 -8.50 -10.64
C VAL A 140 9.14 -9.87 -11.04
N GLN A 141 8.92 -10.07 -12.34
CA GLN A 141 8.54 -11.37 -12.88
C GLN A 141 9.75 -12.30 -12.95
N ASN A 142 10.91 -11.79 -13.36
CA ASN A 142 12.19 -12.48 -13.31
C ASN A 142 13.34 -11.45 -13.35
N TYR A 143 14.59 -11.91 -13.32
CA TYR A 143 15.77 -11.04 -13.30
C TYR A 143 15.77 -9.97 -14.41
N ALA A 144 15.32 -10.32 -15.61
CA ALA A 144 15.35 -9.43 -16.78
C ALA A 144 14.01 -8.72 -17.05
N THR A 145 12.94 -9.13 -16.37
CA THR A 145 11.58 -8.66 -16.65
C THR A 145 10.92 -8.16 -15.37
N PHE A 146 10.77 -6.85 -15.27
CA PHE A 146 10.16 -6.18 -14.14
C PHE A 146 9.54 -4.84 -14.54
N TRP A 147 8.56 -4.39 -13.76
CA TRP A 147 7.87 -3.12 -13.93
C TRP A 147 8.09 -2.27 -12.69
N THR A 148 8.38 -1.00 -12.90
CA THR A 148 8.57 -0.01 -11.84
C THR A 148 7.50 1.06 -11.92
N ASN A 149 7.22 1.73 -10.80
CA ASN A 149 6.24 2.81 -10.72
C ASN A 149 4.83 2.37 -11.13
N MET A 150 4.44 1.14 -10.80
CA MET A 150 3.02 0.82 -10.74
C MET A 150 2.40 1.68 -9.64
N GLU A 151 1.27 2.31 -9.91
CA GLU A 151 0.58 3.20 -8.96
C GLU A 151 -0.84 2.71 -8.73
N SER A 152 -1.27 2.73 -7.47
CA SER A 152 -2.68 2.53 -7.14
C SER A 152 -3.51 3.78 -7.46
N ILE A 153 -4.83 3.66 -7.34
CA ILE A 153 -5.69 4.83 -7.19
C ILE A 153 -5.32 5.63 -5.93
N ASP A 154 -5.78 6.88 -5.89
CA ASP A 154 -5.69 7.75 -4.71
C ASP A 154 -6.47 7.14 -3.53
N LEU A 155 -5.83 7.06 -2.36
CA LEU A 155 -6.42 6.46 -1.16
C LEU A 155 -7.57 7.32 -0.59
N GLY A 156 -7.53 8.64 -0.79
CA GLY A 156 -8.61 9.56 -0.46
C GLY A 156 -9.85 9.32 -1.34
N ASP A 157 -9.65 9.13 -2.64
CA ASP A 157 -10.72 8.77 -3.56
C ASP A 157 -11.36 7.40 -3.22
N LEU A 158 -10.54 6.40 -2.89
CA LEU A 158 -11.02 5.09 -2.42
C LEU A 158 -11.88 5.22 -1.16
N ARG A 159 -11.41 6.00 -0.19
CA ARG A 159 -12.16 6.28 1.06
C ARG A 159 -13.47 7.01 0.78
N ALA A 160 -13.46 7.99 -0.12
CA ALA A 160 -14.64 8.74 -0.51
C ALA A 160 -15.67 7.86 -1.24
N ALA A 161 -15.23 6.93 -2.10
CA ALA A 161 -16.11 5.98 -2.78
C ALA A 161 -16.87 5.09 -1.78
N ARG A 162 -16.17 4.52 -0.79
CA ARG A 162 -16.78 3.72 0.29
C ARG A 162 -17.84 4.48 1.08
N ALA A 163 -17.62 5.76 1.35
CA ALA A 163 -18.59 6.61 2.06
C ALA A 163 -19.86 6.87 1.24
N ARG A 164 -19.76 6.91 -0.10
CA ARG A 164 -20.90 7.10 -1.01
C ARG A 164 -21.80 5.86 -1.08
N ASP A 165 -21.21 4.67 -1.02
CA ASP A 165 -21.95 3.40 -1.02
C ASP A 165 -22.84 3.27 0.24
N CYS A 166 -22.36 3.75 1.39
CA CYS A 166 -23.16 3.83 2.61
C CYS A 166 -24.37 4.79 2.50
N PHE A 167 -24.32 5.78 1.59
CA PHE A 167 -25.39 6.77 1.41
C PHE A 167 -26.46 6.33 0.39
N HIS A 168 -26.15 5.34 -0.46
CA HIS A 168 -27.04 4.79 -1.48
C HIS A 168 -27.94 3.64 -0.98
N LEU A 169 -28.08 3.47 0.35
CA LEU A 169 -29.08 2.58 0.92
C LEU A 169 -30.48 2.90 0.34
N PRO A 170 -31.26 1.89 -0.09
CA PRO A 170 -32.61 2.11 -0.63
C PRO A 170 -33.43 2.97 0.34
N ARG A 171 -34.18 3.94 -0.21
CA ARG A 171 -34.87 5.05 0.50
C ARG A 171 -35.72 4.66 1.71
N GLY A 172 -35.97 3.37 1.95
CA GLY A 172 -36.59 2.85 3.17
C GLY A 172 -35.75 3.03 4.44
N ASN A 173 -34.41 3.03 4.36
CA ASN A 173 -33.55 3.07 5.56
C ASN A 173 -32.94 4.46 5.87
N GLN A 174 -33.10 5.44 4.99
CA GLN A 174 -32.59 6.81 5.20
C GLN A 174 -33.31 7.56 6.36
N ARG A 175 -34.48 7.08 6.81
CA ARG A 175 -35.19 7.66 7.97
C ARG A 175 -34.55 7.34 9.32
N ILE A 176 -33.82 6.23 9.46
CA ILE A 176 -33.17 5.84 10.72
C ILE A 176 -31.93 6.70 10.99
N LEU A 177 -31.15 7.02 9.95
CA LEU A 177 -29.92 7.80 10.08
C LEU A 177 -30.16 9.31 10.35
N ARG A 178 -31.29 9.87 9.89
CA ARG A 178 -31.69 11.24 10.26
C ARG A 178 -32.01 11.38 11.74
N GLY A 179 -32.57 10.34 12.37
CA GLY A 179 -32.81 10.29 13.81
C GLY A 179 -31.52 10.20 14.63
N GLN A 180 -30.52 9.48 14.13
CA GLN A 180 -29.22 9.36 14.81
C GLN A 180 -28.37 10.64 14.72
N LYS A 181 -28.37 11.36 13.58
CA LYS A 181 -27.69 12.68 13.50
C LYS A 181 -28.30 13.71 14.47
N ALA A 182 -29.62 13.70 14.67
CA ALA A 182 -30.26 14.58 15.65
C ALA A 182 -29.84 14.25 17.09
N ASN A 183 -29.71 12.96 17.45
CA ASN A 183 -29.26 12.54 18.78
C ASN A 183 -27.76 12.79 19.03
N VAL A 184 -26.91 12.66 18.02
CA VAL A 184 -25.48 13.01 18.13
C VAL A 184 -25.29 14.51 18.35
N GLN A 185 -26.14 15.34 17.73
CA GLN A 185 -26.06 16.79 17.90
C GLN A 185 -26.61 17.26 19.27
N LEU A 186 -27.56 16.52 19.86
CA LEU A 186 -28.06 16.74 21.22
C LEU A 186 -27.09 16.25 22.32
N ALA A 187 -26.29 15.22 22.04
CA ALA A 187 -25.29 14.73 23.00
C ALA A 187 -24.06 15.65 23.13
N ASN A 188 -23.77 16.46 22.11
CA ASN A 188 -22.61 17.37 22.10
C ASN A 188 -22.90 18.76 22.69
N THR A 189 -24.16 19.08 22.97
CA THR A 189 -24.58 20.30 23.68
C THR A 189 -25.03 19.94 25.10
N GLY A 190 -24.08 19.46 25.90
CA GLY A 190 -24.30 19.29 27.33
C GLY A 190 -24.71 20.61 27.99
N GLY A 191 -25.97 20.69 28.42
CA GLY A 191 -26.44 21.51 29.53
C GLY A 191 -26.49 23.02 29.33
N GLN A 192 -27.60 23.53 28.80
CA GLN A 192 -28.14 24.80 29.27
C GLN A 192 -29.62 24.65 29.66
N LYS A 193 -29.90 25.08 30.88
CA LYS A 193 -31.15 24.90 31.60
C LYS A 193 -32.33 25.52 30.85
N PHE A 194 -33.44 24.77 30.79
CA PHE A 194 -34.76 25.33 30.52
C PHE A 194 -35.10 26.34 31.62
N ALA A 195 -35.20 27.62 31.26
CA ALA A 195 -35.94 28.60 32.04
C ALA A 195 -37.38 28.60 31.54
N GLU A 196 -38.27 28.17 32.41
CA GLU A 196 -39.72 28.20 32.26
C GLU A 196 -40.20 29.65 32.28
N ASN A 197 -40.84 30.10 31.20
CA ASN A 197 -41.59 31.36 31.20
C ASN A 197 -43.04 31.09 30.81
N LYS A 198 -43.85 31.15 31.87
CA LYS A 198 -45.30 31.25 31.98
C LYS A 198 -45.94 32.13 30.89
N GLU A 199 -47.02 31.64 30.28
CA GLU A 199 -48.01 32.47 29.58
C GLU A 199 -48.64 33.48 30.54
N PRO A 200 -49.08 34.65 30.03
CA PRO A 200 -50.24 35.33 30.58
C PRO A 200 -51.45 35.16 29.65
N GLU A 201 -52.55 34.70 30.25
CA GLU A 201 -53.90 34.81 29.70
C GLU A 201 -54.35 36.28 29.59
N SER A 202 -55.24 36.49 28.61
CA SER A 202 -56.08 37.64 28.25
C SER A 202 -55.42 38.88 27.63
#